data_AF-A0A5E7ZKR8-F1
#
_entry.id   AF-A0A5E7ZKR8-F1
#
_cell.length_a   1.000
_cell.length_b   1.000
_cell.length_c   1.000
_cell.angle_alpha   90.00
_cell.angle_beta   90.00
_cell.angle_gamma   90.00
#
_symmetry.space_group_name_H-M   'P 1'
#
loop_
_entity.id
_entity.type
_entity.pdbx_description
1 polymer ?
#
loop_
_entity_poly.entity_id
_entity_poly.type
_entity_poly.pdbx_seq_one_letter_code
_entity_poly.pdbx_strand_id
1 'polypeptide(L)'
;MSIRKREGNRPDRRFADEEFLKVEDRKALCARLRYVGSANHKLRPGDYGFHPSHNPRPSKSPCDALRAVLLAEASSLMQQGIMLGMVSQFGDGSVPKYIWAVDEANEVYEAKTRPELETDYHGYRLGDDERDMRAYILKEWKRRCR
;
A
#
# COMPACT_ATOMS: atom_id res chain seq x y z
N MET A 1 -2.65 -27.28 -7.86
CA MET A 1 -1.85 -26.48 -8.81
C MET A 1 -0.96 -25.54 -8.00
N SER A 2 0.36 -25.72 -8.06
CA SER A 2 1.33 -24.94 -7.27
C SER A 2 1.78 -23.72 -8.05
N ILE A 3 1.31 -22.54 -7.68
CA ILE A 3 1.97 -21.27 -8.02
C ILE A 3 2.49 -20.71 -6.70
N ARG A 4 3.70 -21.12 -6.30
CA ARG A 4 4.43 -20.45 -5.23
C ARG A 4 5.72 -19.87 -5.81
N LYS A 5 5.77 -18.55 -5.95
CA LYS A 5 6.90 -17.72 -5.50
C LYS A 5 6.59 -16.23 -5.70
N ARG A 6 6.48 -15.47 -4.60
CA ARG A 6 6.97 -14.08 -4.55
C ARG A 6 7.48 -13.73 -3.17
N GLU A 7 8.76 -13.98 -2.97
CA GLU A 7 9.59 -13.18 -2.07
C GLU A 7 10.64 -12.50 -2.94
N GLY A 8 10.42 -11.22 -3.22
CA GLY A 8 11.40 -10.39 -3.90
C GLY A 8 12.25 -9.66 -2.86
N ASN A 9 13.55 -9.89 -2.85
CA ASN A 9 14.50 -9.11 -2.04
C ASN A 9 14.74 -7.74 -2.69
N ARG A 10 13.73 -6.88 -2.63
CA ARG A 10 13.83 -5.50 -3.12
C ARG A 10 14.42 -4.62 -2.01
N PRO A 11 15.66 -4.11 -2.16
CA PRO A 11 16.30 -3.35 -1.09
C PRO A 11 15.55 -2.04 -0.78
N ASP A 12 14.79 -1.49 -1.73
CA ASP A 12 13.98 -0.28 -1.59
C ASP A 12 12.61 -0.53 -0.93
N ARG A 13 12.23 -1.78 -0.68
CA ARG A 13 10.93 -2.15 -0.09
C ARG A 13 11.05 -2.35 1.42
N ARG A 14 11.47 -1.30 2.11
CA ARG A 14 11.65 -1.25 3.56
C ARG A 14 11.10 0.06 4.09
N PHE A 15 10.68 0.06 5.35
CA PHE A 15 10.29 1.30 6.02
C PHE A 15 11.48 2.22 6.19
N ALA A 16 11.24 3.52 6.13
CA ALA A 16 12.14 4.49 6.73
C ALA A 16 12.13 4.35 8.26
N ASP A 17 13.20 4.86 8.89
CA ASP A 17 13.27 5.01 10.33
C ASP A 17 12.08 5.81 10.86
N GLU A 18 11.68 5.59 12.10
CA GLU A 18 10.48 6.21 12.67
C GLU A 18 10.60 7.74 12.75
N GLU A 19 11.80 8.22 12.99
CA GLU A 19 12.15 9.64 13.10
C GLU A 19 12.33 10.30 11.72
N PHE A 20 12.27 9.52 10.63
CA PHE A 20 12.48 10.04 9.27
C PHE A 20 11.47 11.13 8.89
N LEU A 21 10.22 11.01 9.33
CA LEU A 21 9.18 12.03 9.14
C LEU A 21 8.67 12.53 10.47
N LYS A 22 8.68 13.86 10.64
CA LYS A 22 7.97 14.52 11.75
C LYS A 22 6.47 14.47 11.51
N VAL A 23 5.70 14.69 12.57
CA VAL A 23 4.23 14.65 12.51
C VAL A 23 3.69 15.66 11.49
N GLU A 24 4.33 16.81 11.36
CA GLU A 24 3.97 17.87 10.41
C GLU A 24 4.18 17.41 8.96
N ASP A 25 5.30 16.74 8.68
CA ASP A 25 5.59 16.18 7.36
C ASP A 25 4.58 15.10 6.98
N ARG A 26 4.20 14.24 7.95
CA ARG A 26 3.17 13.21 7.75
C ARG A 26 1.82 13.84 7.42
N LYS A 27 1.41 14.90 8.14
CA LYS A 27 0.18 15.65 7.85
C LYS A 27 0.23 16.29 6.45
N ALA A 28 1.36 16.89 6.07
CA ALA A 28 1.54 17.49 4.76
C ALA A 28 1.44 16.43 3.63
N LEU A 29 2.01 15.24 3.85
CA LEU A 29 1.84 14.12 2.91
C LEU A 29 0.38 13.66 2.82
N CYS A 30 -0.32 13.48 3.94
CA CYS A 30 -1.75 13.11 3.92
C CYS A 30 -2.62 14.11 3.15
N ALA A 31 -2.31 15.40 3.24
CA ALA A 31 -3.04 16.45 2.51
C ALA A 31 -2.73 16.45 1.00
N ARG A 32 -1.53 16.02 0.61
CA ARG A 32 -1.04 16.10 -0.77
C ARG A 32 -1.27 14.81 -1.58
N LEU A 33 -1.15 13.65 -0.94
CA LEU A 33 -1.16 12.36 -1.64
C LEU A 33 -2.55 11.77 -1.69
N ARG A 34 -2.87 11.07 -2.80
CA ARG A 34 -4.19 10.50 -3.03
C ARG A 34 -4.10 9.03 -3.42
N TYR A 35 -5.04 8.25 -2.92
CA TYR A 35 -5.30 6.91 -3.42
C TYR A 35 -6.31 7.01 -4.56
N VAL A 36 -5.94 6.54 -5.76
CA VAL A 36 -6.83 6.51 -6.93
C VAL A 36 -7.20 5.08 -7.31
N GLY A 37 -6.42 4.10 -6.86
CA GLY A 37 -6.54 2.71 -7.27
C GLY A 37 -6.08 2.48 -8.71
N SER A 38 -6.11 1.23 -9.16
CA SER A 38 -5.78 0.90 -10.55
C SER A 38 -6.71 -0.19 -11.07
N ALA A 39 -7.31 0.05 -12.24
CA ALA A 39 -8.12 -0.94 -12.94
C ALA A 39 -7.34 -2.24 -13.24
N ASN A 40 -6.00 -2.17 -13.30
CA ASN A 40 -5.14 -3.32 -13.60
C ASN A 40 -5.05 -4.38 -12.47
N HIS A 41 -5.61 -4.09 -11.28
CA HIS A 41 -5.41 -4.91 -10.08
C HIS A 41 -6.69 -5.21 -9.28
N LYS A 42 -7.89 -4.84 -9.77
CA LYS A 42 -9.16 -5.06 -9.08
C LYS A 42 -9.99 -6.16 -9.76
N LEU A 43 -10.38 -7.19 -9.01
CA LEU A 43 -11.35 -8.21 -9.46
C LEU A 43 -12.80 -7.66 -9.39
N ARG A 44 -13.08 -6.77 -8.42
CA ARG A 44 -14.35 -6.13 -8.15
C ARG A 44 -14.11 -4.62 -8.05
N PRO A 45 -14.47 -3.85 -9.09
CA PRO A 45 -14.11 -2.44 -9.18
C PRO A 45 -14.73 -1.56 -8.09
N GLY A 46 -15.79 -1.99 -7.39
CA GLY A 46 -16.43 -1.16 -6.36
C GLY A 46 -17.00 0.14 -6.94
N ASP A 47 -16.77 1.26 -6.26
CA ASP A 47 -17.17 2.63 -6.61
C ASP A 47 -16.18 3.37 -7.52
N TYR A 48 -15.13 2.71 -8.03
CA TYR A 48 -14.00 3.36 -8.68
C TYR A 48 -14.27 3.84 -10.13
N GLY A 49 -15.49 3.65 -10.65
CA GLY A 49 -15.91 4.20 -11.95
C GLY A 49 -15.15 3.68 -13.18
N PHE A 50 -14.40 2.57 -13.07
CA PHE A 50 -13.63 2.05 -14.21
C PHE A 50 -14.55 1.46 -15.29
N HIS A 51 -14.51 2.05 -16.50
CA HIS A 51 -15.17 1.52 -17.70
C HIS A 51 -14.16 1.43 -18.86
N PRO A 52 -13.96 0.25 -19.48
CA PRO A 52 -14.59 -1.05 -19.23
C PRO A 52 -13.96 -1.82 -18.05
N SER A 53 -14.63 -2.85 -17.52
CA SER A 53 -14.11 -3.66 -16.41
C SER A 53 -12.94 -4.52 -16.90
N HIS A 54 -11.71 -4.16 -16.55
CA HIS A 54 -10.54 -4.95 -16.91
C HIS A 54 -10.27 -6.02 -15.85
N ASN A 55 -10.29 -7.28 -16.31
CA ASN A 55 -9.91 -8.46 -15.53
C ASN A 55 -8.43 -8.35 -15.12
N PRO A 56 -8.04 -8.59 -13.86
CA PRO A 56 -6.64 -8.59 -13.46
C PRO A 56 -5.87 -9.70 -14.18
N ARG A 57 -4.65 -9.37 -14.63
CA ARG A 57 -3.77 -10.34 -15.28
C ARG A 57 -3.46 -11.50 -14.30
N PRO A 58 -3.44 -12.77 -14.77
CA PRO A 58 -3.22 -13.96 -13.92
C PRO A 58 -1.93 -13.96 -13.06
N SER A 59 -0.98 -13.07 -13.36
CA SER A 59 0.34 -12.98 -12.70
C SER A 59 0.44 -11.90 -11.61
N LYS A 60 -0.68 -11.30 -11.19
CA LYS A 60 -0.70 -10.20 -10.23
C LYS A 60 -1.72 -10.45 -9.11
N SER A 61 -1.27 -10.33 -7.86
CA SER A 61 -2.10 -10.49 -6.65
C SER A 61 -3.25 -9.45 -6.67
N PRO A 62 -4.51 -9.88 -6.60
CA PRO A 62 -5.66 -8.97 -6.67
C PRO A 62 -5.83 -8.21 -5.36
N CYS A 63 -6.17 -6.92 -5.45
CA CYS A 63 -6.32 -6.02 -4.30
C CYS A 63 -7.45 -6.42 -3.34
N ASP A 64 -8.40 -7.20 -3.85
CA ASP A 64 -9.71 -7.48 -3.26
C ASP A 64 -10.00 -9.00 -3.18
N ALA A 65 -8.95 -9.82 -3.13
CA ALA A 65 -9.04 -11.29 -3.12
C ALA A 65 -9.97 -11.85 -2.02
N LEU A 66 -10.12 -11.14 -0.89
CA LEU A 66 -10.96 -11.52 0.25
C LEU A 66 -12.29 -10.74 0.30
N ARG A 67 -12.24 -9.43 0.01
CA ARG A 67 -13.41 -8.54 -0.04
C ARG A 67 -13.09 -7.30 -0.88
N ALA A 68 -14.13 -6.64 -1.38
CA ALA A 68 -13.97 -5.33 -2.00
C ALA A 68 -13.50 -4.32 -0.95
N VAL A 69 -12.39 -3.62 -1.24
CA VAL A 69 -11.96 -2.43 -0.50
C VAL A 69 -12.41 -1.22 -1.29
N LEU A 70 -13.27 -0.40 -0.67
CA LEU A 70 -13.83 0.82 -1.26
C LEU A 70 -12.78 1.93 -1.35
N LEU A 71 -13.02 2.94 -2.19
CA LEU A 71 -12.07 4.04 -2.38
C LEU A 71 -11.82 4.81 -1.07
N ALA A 72 -12.89 5.10 -0.34
CA ALA A 72 -12.80 5.77 0.95
C ALA A 72 -11.99 4.96 1.97
N GLU A 73 -12.20 3.63 2.01
CA GLU A 73 -11.49 2.74 2.90
C GLU A 73 -10.00 2.64 2.56
N ALA A 74 -9.67 2.45 1.27
CA ALA A 74 -8.28 2.43 0.81
C ALA A 74 -7.55 3.75 1.09
N SER A 75 -8.25 4.87 0.91
CA SER A 75 -7.72 6.20 1.22
C SER A 75 -7.46 6.36 2.71
N SER A 76 -8.38 5.93 3.56
CA SER A 76 -8.23 5.94 5.02
C SER A 76 -7.04 5.08 5.47
N LEU A 77 -6.93 3.85 4.96
CA LEU A 77 -5.79 2.97 5.26
C LEU A 77 -4.45 3.60 4.85
N MET A 78 -4.39 4.17 3.64
CA MET A 78 -3.18 4.87 3.17
C MET A 78 -2.82 6.05 4.09
N GLN A 79 -3.79 6.86 4.50
CA GLN A 79 -3.55 7.98 5.42
C GLN A 79 -3.07 7.51 6.80
N GLN A 80 -3.63 6.43 7.34
CA GLN A 80 -3.16 5.84 8.59
C GLN A 80 -1.70 5.38 8.48
N GLY A 81 -1.35 4.72 7.37
CA GLY A 81 0.03 4.32 7.07
C GLY A 81 0.99 5.51 7.06
N ILE A 82 0.63 6.60 6.38
CA ILE A 82 1.43 7.83 6.36
C ILE A 82 1.58 8.40 7.77
N MET A 83 0.50 8.49 8.55
CA MET A 83 0.52 9.07 9.90
C MET A 83 1.38 8.28 10.89
N LEU A 84 1.45 6.96 10.73
CA LEU A 84 2.36 6.10 11.49
C LEU A 84 3.78 6.05 10.91
N GLY A 85 4.06 6.81 9.85
CA GLY A 85 5.36 6.81 9.16
C GLY A 85 5.68 5.49 8.45
N MET A 86 4.67 4.66 8.19
CA MET A 86 4.80 3.36 7.52
C MET A 86 5.01 3.56 6.02
N VAL A 87 6.12 4.20 5.68
CA VAL A 87 6.47 4.64 4.33
C VAL A 87 7.90 4.24 4.00
N SER A 88 8.20 4.02 2.72
CA SER A 88 9.57 3.81 2.27
C SER A 88 10.37 5.10 2.34
N GLN A 89 11.68 5.03 2.54
CA GLN A 89 12.56 6.21 2.47
C GLN A 89 12.48 6.89 1.09
N PHE A 90 12.59 8.22 1.08
CA PHE A 90 12.59 9.04 -0.13
C PHE A 90 13.47 10.28 0.04
N GLY A 91 13.86 10.93 -1.06
CA GLY A 91 14.68 12.15 -1.03
C GLY A 91 13.85 13.43 -0.97
N ASP A 92 14.54 14.55 -0.73
CA ASP A 92 13.92 15.88 -0.69
C ASP A 92 13.13 16.19 -1.97
N GLY A 93 11.96 16.81 -1.80
CA GLY A 93 11.05 17.13 -2.91
C GLY A 93 10.35 15.94 -3.55
N SER A 94 10.57 14.71 -3.07
CA SER A 94 9.95 13.49 -3.58
C SER A 94 8.75 13.01 -2.73
N VAL A 95 8.30 11.79 -3.00
CA VAL A 95 7.24 11.08 -2.28
C VAL A 95 7.67 9.64 -2.00
N PRO A 96 7.15 8.98 -0.95
CA PRO A 96 7.49 7.60 -0.67
C PRO A 96 7.01 6.68 -1.79
N LYS A 97 7.88 5.82 -2.31
CA LYS A 97 7.46 4.85 -3.34
C LYS A 97 6.41 3.86 -2.82
N TYR A 98 6.53 3.46 -1.56
CA TYR A 98 5.64 2.52 -0.89
C TYR A 98 5.08 3.12 0.39
N ILE A 99 3.79 2.86 0.63
CA ILE A 99 3.09 3.14 1.88
C ILE A 99 2.41 1.84 2.30
N TRP A 100 2.51 1.48 3.57
CA TRP A 100 1.90 0.27 4.10
C TRP A 100 0.88 0.59 5.18
N ALA A 101 -0.18 -0.21 5.21
CA ALA A 101 -1.25 -0.10 6.18
C ALA A 101 -1.69 -1.47 6.66
N VAL A 102 -2.29 -1.52 7.85
CA VAL A 102 -2.89 -2.74 8.41
C VAL A 102 -4.31 -2.40 8.86
N ASP A 103 -5.28 -3.22 8.47
CA ASP A 103 -6.66 -3.05 8.90
C ASP A 103 -6.93 -3.74 10.26
N GLU A 104 -8.17 -3.60 10.75
CA GLU A 104 -8.61 -4.19 12.03
C GLU A 104 -8.55 -5.73 12.04
N ALA A 105 -8.59 -6.36 10.87
CA ALA A 105 -8.47 -7.81 10.72
C ALA A 105 -7.01 -8.29 10.66
N ASN A 106 -6.02 -7.39 10.85
CA ASN A 106 -4.60 -7.64 10.63
C ASN A 106 -4.25 -7.99 9.17
N GLU A 107 -5.06 -7.56 8.22
CA GLU A 107 -4.73 -7.66 6.81
C GLU A 107 -3.80 -6.51 6.40
N VAL A 108 -2.78 -6.87 5.62
CA VAL A 108 -1.70 -5.95 5.25
C VAL A 108 -1.91 -5.44 3.83
N TYR A 109 -1.80 -4.14 3.66
CA TYR A 109 -1.96 -3.46 2.38
C TYR A 109 -0.68 -2.72 2.01
N GLU A 110 -0.32 -2.77 0.73
CA GLU A 110 0.76 -1.98 0.16
C GLU A 110 0.19 -1.06 -0.92
N ALA A 111 0.30 0.24 -0.72
CA ALA A 111 0.10 1.26 -1.74
C ALA A 111 1.44 1.64 -2.36
N LYS A 112 1.45 1.80 -3.68
CA LYS A 112 2.64 2.06 -4.47
C LYS A 112 2.40 3.16 -5.49
N THR A 113 3.43 3.96 -5.72
CA THR A 113 3.49 4.94 -6.80
C THR A 113 4.82 4.84 -7.56
N ARG A 114 5.01 5.70 -8.57
CA ARG A 114 6.28 5.94 -9.26
C ARG A 114 6.66 7.40 -9.04
N PRO A 115 7.43 7.72 -7.98
CA PRO A 115 7.69 9.10 -7.57
C PRO A 115 8.28 9.99 -8.67
N GLU A 116 8.95 9.41 -9.68
CA GLU A 116 9.52 10.14 -10.82
C GLU A 116 8.48 10.55 -11.87
N LEU A 117 7.26 9.99 -11.82
CA LEU A 117 6.23 10.15 -12.85
C LEU A 117 4.91 10.65 -12.28
N GLU A 118 4.53 10.22 -11.08
CA GLU A 118 3.23 10.51 -10.49
C GLU A 118 3.29 10.53 -8.96
N THR A 119 2.23 11.07 -8.35
CA THR A 119 2.04 11.08 -6.88
C THR A 119 0.73 10.40 -6.46
N ASP A 120 0.00 9.86 -7.43
CA ASP A 120 -1.19 9.07 -7.20
C ASP A 120 -0.80 7.63 -6.84
N TYR A 121 -1.50 7.05 -5.88
CA TYR A 121 -1.21 5.71 -5.37
C TYR A 121 -2.29 4.71 -5.76
N HIS A 122 -1.83 3.49 -5.98
CA HIS A 122 -2.66 2.30 -6.08
C HIS A 122 -2.03 1.20 -5.24
N GLY A 123 -2.86 0.37 -4.62
CA GLY A 123 -2.36 -0.64 -3.70
C GLY A 123 -3.15 -1.92 -3.72
N TYR A 124 -2.56 -2.97 -3.15
CA TYR A 124 -3.10 -4.32 -3.10
C TYR A 124 -2.87 -4.94 -1.72
N ARG A 125 -3.70 -5.91 -1.37
CA ARG A 125 -3.49 -6.74 -0.18
C ARG A 125 -2.28 -7.64 -0.40
N LEU A 126 -1.39 -7.73 0.58
CA LEU A 126 -0.32 -8.71 0.59
C LEU A 126 -0.91 -10.07 1.03
N GLY A 127 -0.77 -11.07 0.16
CA GLY A 127 -1.35 -12.40 0.36
C GLY A 127 -0.43 -13.39 1.07
N ASP A 128 -0.84 -14.66 1.09
CA ASP A 128 -0.06 -15.76 1.70
C ASP A 128 1.20 -16.12 0.88
N ASP A 129 1.35 -15.53 -0.30
CA ASP A 129 2.56 -15.61 -1.11
C ASP A 129 3.66 -14.65 -0.64
N GLU A 130 3.34 -13.65 0.20
CA GLU A 130 4.27 -12.63 0.71
C GLU A 130 4.34 -12.63 2.25
N ARG A 131 4.41 -13.83 2.87
CA ARG A 131 4.34 -14.00 4.33
C ARG A 131 5.39 -13.21 5.10
N ASP A 132 6.64 -13.23 4.66
CA ASP A 132 7.73 -12.55 5.36
C ASP A 132 7.54 -11.03 5.36
N MET A 133 7.07 -10.48 4.24
CA MET A 133 6.74 -9.06 4.13
C MET A 133 5.56 -8.69 5.04
N ARG A 134 4.51 -9.53 5.08
CA ARG A 134 3.38 -9.33 5.99
C ARG A 134 3.82 -9.34 7.45
N ALA A 135 4.61 -10.33 7.85
CA ALA A 135 5.11 -10.46 9.22
C ALA A 135 5.98 -9.26 9.60
N TYR A 136 6.85 -8.81 8.69
CA TYR A 136 7.68 -7.62 8.85
C TYR A 136 6.83 -6.35 9.06
N ILE A 137 5.82 -6.13 8.21
CA ILE A 137 4.93 -4.97 8.30
C ILE A 137 4.08 -5.02 9.57
N LEU A 138 3.47 -6.16 9.90
CA LEU A 138 2.64 -6.32 11.09
C LEU A 138 3.41 -6.08 12.38
N LYS A 139 4.67 -6.55 12.45
CA LYS A 139 5.53 -6.33 13.60
C LYS A 139 5.79 -4.84 13.82
N GLU A 140 6.13 -4.12 12.75
CA GLU A 140 6.42 -2.70 12.83
C GLU A 140 5.16 -1.86 13.09
N TRP A 141 4.05 -2.20 12.46
CA TRP A 141 2.75 -1.56 12.69
C TRP A 141 2.37 -1.60 14.17
N LYS A 142 2.45 -2.79 14.79
CA LYS A 142 2.17 -2.98 16.22
C LYS A 142 3.13 -2.23 17.14
N ARG A 143 4.36 -1.96 16.67
CA ARG A 143 5.34 -1.19 17.43
C ARG A 143 4.98 0.30 17.45
N ARG A 144 4.56 0.84 16.30
CA ARG A 144 4.24 2.27 16.12
C ARG A 144 2.83 2.68 16.55
N CYS A 145 1.90 1.72 16.68
CA CYS A 145 0.56 1.97 17.22
C CYS A 145 0.48 2.02 18.75
N ARG A 146 1.59 1.77 19.46
CA ARG A 146 1.67 1.85 20.93
C ARG A 146 1.98 3.27 21.35
#